data_AF-A0A7C3QTQ5-F1
#
_entry.id   AF-A0A7C3QTQ5-F1
#
_cell.length_a   1.000
_cell.length_b   1.000
_cell.length_c   1.000
_cell.angle_alpha   90.00
_cell.angle_beta   90.00
_cell.angle_gamma   90.00
#
_symmetry.space_group_name_H-M   'P 1'
#
loop_
_entity.id
_entity.type
_entity.pdbx_description
1 polymer ?
#
loop_
_entity_poly.entity_id
_entity_poly.type
_entity_poly.pdbx_seq_one_letter_code
_entity_poly.pdbx_strand_id
1 'polypeptide(L)'
;MHIVGLDKPGSRFLLQGNEAVARGALEGGVQVAAGYPGTPSSEVIETLAEIARDHSIYVEWSVNEKVAFDVAVGAASVGARALVTAKNAGVNWYMDMFATVVYGGLPGGLVVYAADDPGAFYSSTEQDTRPLARNVGVLILEPADQQESKEMVRLGFDYSEKFELPVFVRSVTRISHSTGDVTFGEIRREKNKVFFNRHYGLPFRYNVYGPYKYRGEVGPSAKHAWQLERLDSIKEFVEEVPFNWVEEGNVDVGVVASGIGYSYVKDALARLDSDVKPWIFKVGTPYPLPTKKLSKFLSNLREVLIVEEGDPLVEEQVKALSKDCCPEIKVLGRSSGTIRNFGELGLAQVLRAVSNLVGSKYYEPSDERGRVKAEIRKIIAPRSSMMCAGCPHLGTYWVLRFALHKTVNKYRDRFKGAWIVNGDIGCYEMGGYGLFAKEIEPLKEKVTKRVSFDNPYEILDTNYVMGGGIGVAQGQYHAGYTEGPIIAVAGDSTFFHAGMPALLNAT
;
A
#
# COMPACT_ATOMS: atom_id res chain seq x y z
N MET A 1 -24.30 7.93 13.46
CA MET A 1 -23.20 7.60 14.39
C MET A 1 -22.84 6.14 14.17
N HIS A 2 -21.74 5.91 13.47
CA HIS A 2 -21.29 4.56 13.14
C HIS A 2 -20.80 3.80 14.38
N ILE A 3 -20.87 2.46 14.36
CA ILE A 3 -20.46 1.61 15.50
C ILE A 3 -18.98 1.82 15.88
N VAL A 4 -18.15 2.14 14.89
CA VAL A 4 -16.71 2.44 15.05
C VAL A 4 -16.46 3.68 15.92
N GLY A 5 -17.37 4.65 15.98
CA GLY A 5 -17.24 5.85 16.81
C GLY A 5 -17.57 5.66 18.29
N LEU A 6 -18.05 4.48 18.72
CA LEU A 6 -18.47 4.27 20.10
C LEU A 6 -17.26 4.22 21.05
N ASP A 7 -17.21 5.14 22.01
CA ASP A 7 -16.20 5.14 23.07
C ASP A 7 -16.57 4.12 24.15
N LYS A 8 -16.24 2.85 23.89
CA LYS A 8 -16.55 1.69 24.74
C LYS A 8 -15.34 0.74 24.85
N PRO A 9 -14.24 1.17 25.49
CA PRO A 9 -13.06 0.32 25.69
C PRO A 9 -13.43 -1.01 26.38
N GLY A 10 -12.74 -2.09 25.99
CA GLY A 10 -13.00 -3.47 26.46
C GLY A 10 -14.25 -4.13 25.87
N SER A 11 -15.11 -3.42 25.14
CA SER A 11 -16.23 -4.02 24.42
C SER A 11 -15.77 -4.70 23.13
N ARG A 12 -16.38 -5.84 22.79
CA ARG A 12 -16.12 -6.59 21.56
C ARG A 12 -17.26 -6.41 20.57
N PHE A 13 -16.93 -6.11 19.33
CA PHE A 13 -17.89 -5.93 18.23
C PHE A 13 -17.45 -6.72 17.00
N LEU A 14 -18.41 -7.07 16.15
CA LEU A 14 -18.13 -7.64 14.83
C LEU A 14 -17.95 -6.50 13.82
N LEU A 15 -16.76 -6.38 13.23
CA LEU A 15 -16.40 -5.37 12.23
C LEU A 15 -15.78 -6.02 11.00
N GLN A 16 -16.02 -5.46 9.81
CA GLN A 16 -15.23 -5.73 8.61
C GLN A 16 -13.78 -5.24 8.78
N GLY A 17 -12.83 -5.76 8.00
CA GLY A 17 -11.44 -5.29 8.03
C GLY A 17 -11.30 -3.79 7.79
N ASN A 18 -12.04 -3.22 6.84
CA ASN A 18 -11.99 -1.77 6.58
C ASN A 18 -12.63 -0.94 7.73
N GLU A 19 -13.69 -1.42 8.37
CA GLU A 19 -14.23 -0.81 9.60
C GLU A 19 -13.22 -0.89 10.77
N ALA A 20 -12.49 -2.01 10.87
CA ALA A 20 -11.46 -2.21 11.89
C ALA A 20 -10.21 -1.33 11.66
N VAL A 21 -9.84 -1.08 10.40
CA VAL A 21 -8.81 -0.10 10.01
C VAL A 21 -9.25 1.33 10.38
N ALA A 22 -10.50 1.71 10.08
CA ALA A 22 -11.07 2.99 10.53
C ALA A 22 -11.10 3.11 12.06
N ARG A 23 -11.41 2.02 12.78
CA ARG A 23 -11.34 1.97 14.25
C ARG A 23 -9.90 2.12 14.76
N GLY A 24 -8.94 1.48 14.11
CA GLY A 24 -7.51 1.63 14.41
C GLY A 24 -7.00 3.05 14.19
N ALA A 25 -7.48 3.72 13.13
CA ALA A 25 -7.16 5.12 12.87
C ALA A 25 -7.73 6.06 13.95
N LEU A 26 -8.97 5.80 14.39
CA LEU A 26 -9.61 6.54 15.46
C LEU A 26 -8.91 6.35 16.82
N GLU A 27 -8.59 5.10 17.20
CA GLU A 27 -7.83 4.81 18.42
C GLU A 27 -6.39 5.35 18.35
N GLY A 28 -5.80 5.40 17.15
CA GLY A 28 -4.49 6.02 16.89
C GLY A 28 -4.50 7.55 16.98
N GLY A 29 -5.66 8.19 17.08
CA GLY A 29 -5.79 9.65 17.12
C GLY A 29 -5.47 10.30 15.78
N VAL A 30 -5.92 9.71 14.66
CA VAL A 30 -5.86 10.32 13.32
C VAL A 30 -6.47 11.73 13.34
N GLN A 31 -5.88 12.66 12.59
CA GLN A 31 -6.35 14.04 12.46
C GLN A 31 -6.83 14.37 11.04
N VAL A 32 -6.21 13.73 10.04
CA VAL A 32 -6.53 13.84 8.61
C VAL A 32 -6.59 12.45 8.00
N ALA A 33 -7.64 12.13 7.26
CA ALA A 33 -7.73 10.93 6.42
C ALA A 33 -8.11 11.31 4.99
N ALA A 34 -7.39 10.79 4.01
CA ALA A 34 -7.64 11.04 2.59
C ALA A 34 -7.59 9.73 1.78
N GLY A 35 -8.35 9.67 0.70
CA GLY A 35 -8.34 8.53 -0.21
C GLY A 35 -8.99 8.88 -1.54
N TYR A 36 -8.96 7.93 -2.47
CA TYR A 36 -9.75 7.97 -3.70
C TYR A 36 -10.60 6.69 -3.77
N PRO A 37 -11.86 6.73 -4.26
CA PRO A 37 -12.75 5.57 -4.23
C PRO A 37 -12.18 4.35 -4.97
N GLY A 38 -11.78 3.33 -4.20
CA GLY A 38 -11.07 2.17 -4.71
C GLY A 38 -11.25 0.94 -3.82
N THR A 39 -12.24 0.11 -4.14
CA THR A 39 -12.40 -1.25 -3.57
C THR A 39 -11.13 -2.06 -3.83
N PRO A 40 -10.52 -2.74 -2.83
CA PRO A 40 -11.07 -3.13 -1.53
C PRO A 40 -10.63 -2.25 -0.34
N SER A 41 -10.48 -0.93 -0.52
CA SER A 41 -10.10 0.03 0.55
C SER A 41 -11.17 1.08 0.91
N SER A 42 -12.24 1.21 0.12
CA SER A 42 -13.13 2.39 0.15
C SER A 42 -13.81 2.63 1.49
N GLU A 43 -14.29 1.56 2.11
CA GLU A 43 -15.17 1.59 3.29
C GLU A 43 -14.46 2.20 4.51
N VAL A 44 -13.12 2.31 4.50
CA VAL A 44 -12.34 3.01 5.52
C VAL A 44 -12.69 4.51 5.55
N ILE A 45 -12.66 5.17 4.39
CA ILE A 45 -12.93 6.61 4.27
C ILE A 45 -14.42 6.90 4.50
N GLU A 46 -15.31 6.02 4.01
CA GLU A 46 -16.75 6.11 4.28
C GLU A 46 -17.06 6.02 5.78
N THR A 47 -16.49 5.03 6.47
CA THR A 47 -16.62 4.85 7.92
C THR A 47 -16.08 6.04 8.71
N LEU A 48 -14.92 6.57 8.32
CA LEU A 48 -14.33 7.74 8.97
C LEU A 48 -15.15 9.02 8.70
N ALA A 49 -15.70 9.19 7.50
CA ALA A 49 -16.53 10.34 7.13
C ALA A 49 -17.84 10.40 7.94
N GLU A 50 -18.49 9.26 8.19
CA GLU A 50 -19.69 9.19 9.04
C GLU A 50 -19.46 9.70 10.47
N ILE A 51 -18.25 9.51 11.02
CA ILE A 51 -17.90 9.87 12.40
C ILE A 51 -17.04 11.14 12.49
N ALA A 52 -16.70 11.75 11.34
CA ALA A 52 -15.70 12.81 11.26
C ALA A 52 -15.99 14.00 12.17
N ARG A 53 -17.26 14.43 12.20
CA ARG A 53 -17.73 15.55 13.02
C ARG A 53 -17.67 15.23 14.51
N ASP A 54 -18.19 14.06 14.89
CA ASP A 54 -18.33 13.62 16.30
C ASP A 54 -16.96 13.49 16.99
N HIS A 55 -15.92 13.10 16.24
CA HIS A 55 -14.54 12.99 16.74
C HIS A 55 -13.62 14.13 16.30
N SER A 56 -14.17 15.16 15.62
CA SER A 56 -13.45 16.33 15.13
C SER A 56 -12.24 16.02 14.23
N ILE A 57 -12.30 14.96 13.42
CA ILE A 57 -11.25 14.59 12.45
C ILE A 57 -11.61 15.14 11.06
N TYR A 58 -10.61 15.44 10.23
CA TYR A 58 -10.82 15.78 8.82
C TYR A 58 -10.76 14.53 7.96
N VAL A 59 -11.71 14.37 7.03
CA VAL A 59 -11.82 13.21 6.14
C VAL A 59 -12.27 13.69 4.77
N GLU A 60 -11.56 13.29 3.71
CA GLU A 60 -11.91 13.65 2.33
C GLU A 60 -11.83 12.47 1.35
N TRP A 61 -12.60 12.60 0.27
CA TRP A 61 -12.33 11.94 -1.01
C TRP A 61 -11.60 12.93 -1.91
N SER A 62 -10.34 12.64 -2.23
CA SER A 62 -9.51 13.43 -3.14
C SER A 62 -9.79 13.06 -4.60
N VAL A 63 -9.39 13.90 -5.56
CA VAL A 63 -9.67 13.65 -6.99
C VAL A 63 -8.94 12.44 -7.61
N ASN A 64 -7.84 11.96 -7.01
CA ASN A 64 -7.15 10.71 -7.35
C ASN A 64 -6.22 10.28 -6.19
N GLU A 65 -5.66 9.06 -6.24
CA GLU A 65 -4.78 8.52 -5.20
C GLU A 65 -3.51 9.37 -4.97
N LYS A 66 -2.99 10.05 -6.00
CA LYS A 66 -1.84 10.94 -5.84
C LYS A 66 -2.19 12.15 -4.99
N VAL A 67 -3.32 12.81 -5.24
CA VAL A 67 -3.74 13.95 -4.42
C VAL A 67 -4.06 13.51 -2.99
N ALA A 68 -4.68 12.34 -2.79
CA ALA A 68 -4.89 11.78 -1.45
C ALA A 68 -3.57 11.56 -0.68
N PHE A 69 -2.55 11.04 -1.35
CA PHE A 69 -1.22 10.86 -0.77
C PHE A 69 -0.53 12.20 -0.48
N ASP A 70 -0.60 13.15 -1.42
CA ASP A 70 -0.01 14.50 -1.26
C ASP A 70 -0.67 15.27 -0.09
N VAL A 71 -2.00 15.13 0.11
CA VAL A 71 -2.74 15.69 1.26
C VAL A 71 -2.30 15.06 2.59
N ALA A 72 -2.20 13.72 2.66
CA ALA A 72 -1.77 13.02 3.87
C ALA A 72 -0.30 13.31 4.23
N VAL A 73 0.59 13.39 3.22
CA VAL A 73 1.98 13.86 3.37
C VAL A 73 2.01 15.31 3.86
N GLY A 74 1.17 16.20 3.33
CA GLY A 74 1.03 17.58 3.78
C GLY A 74 0.70 17.67 5.28
N ALA A 75 -0.33 16.94 5.73
CA ALA A 75 -0.72 16.89 7.13
C ALA A 75 0.37 16.32 8.06
N ALA A 76 1.01 15.21 7.66
CA ALA A 76 2.10 14.61 8.41
C ALA A 76 3.37 15.48 8.43
N SER A 77 3.61 16.28 7.39
CA SER A 77 4.75 17.20 7.31
C SER A 77 4.70 18.28 8.41
N VAL A 78 3.49 18.63 8.87
CA VAL A 78 3.25 19.59 9.96
C VAL A 78 2.98 18.94 11.32
N GLY A 79 3.30 17.65 11.48
CA GLY A 79 3.23 16.96 12.77
C GLY A 79 1.86 16.34 13.12
N ALA A 80 0.85 16.44 12.26
CA ALA A 80 -0.43 15.79 12.48
C ALA A 80 -0.36 14.28 12.17
N ARG A 81 -1.22 13.47 12.81
CA ARG A 81 -1.42 12.07 12.40
C ARG A 81 -2.31 11.99 11.15
N ALA A 82 -1.81 11.35 10.10
CA ALA A 82 -2.46 11.28 8.79
C ALA A 82 -2.62 9.84 8.29
N LEU A 83 -3.78 9.52 7.71
CA LEU A 83 -4.05 8.26 7.02
C LEU A 83 -4.24 8.53 5.52
N VAL A 84 -3.62 7.73 4.67
CA VAL A 84 -3.99 7.61 3.25
C VAL A 84 -4.45 6.19 2.96
N THR A 85 -5.52 6.04 2.18
CA THR A 85 -6.06 4.72 1.78
C THR A 85 -6.05 4.55 0.27
N ALA A 86 -5.58 3.41 -0.22
CA ALA A 86 -5.70 3.02 -1.62
C ALA A 86 -5.84 1.50 -1.78
N LYS A 87 -6.33 1.07 -2.95
CA LYS A 87 -6.17 -0.31 -3.43
C LYS A 87 -4.80 -0.52 -4.08
N ASN A 88 -4.39 -1.77 -4.31
CA ASN A 88 -3.10 -2.09 -4.94
C ASN A 88 -2.71 -1.23 -6.15
N ALA A 89 -3.58 -1.12 -7.16
CA ALA A 89 -3.32 -0.32 -8.35
C ALA A 89 -3.04 1.16 -8.04
N GLY A 90 -3.70 1.71 -7.01
CA GLY A 90 -3.56 3.10 -6.57
C GLY A 90 -2.23 3.42 -5.89
N VAL A 91 -1.54 2.42 -5.34
CA VAL A 91 -0.19 2.62 -4.76
C VAL A 91 0.79 3.09 -5.83
N ASN A 92 0.70 2.54 -7.05
CA ASN A 92 1.54 2.94 -8.19
C ASN A 92 1.43 4.44 -8.51
N TRP A 93 0.25 5.04 -8.37
CA TRP A 93 -0.02 6.44 -8.71
C TRP A 93 0.73 7.45 -7.83
N TYR A 94 1.05 7.09 -6.58
CA TYR A 94 1.78 7.96 -5.66
C TYR A 94 3.23 7.54 -5.38
N MET A 95 3.75 6.50 -6.06
CA MET A 95 5.11 5.99 -5.83
C MET A 95 6.20 7.07 -5.94
N ASP A 96 6.05 8.07 -6.81
CA ASP A 96 6.97 9.20 -6.96
C ASP A 96 7.11 10.02 -5.65
N MET A 97 5.98 10.46 -5.09
CA MET A 97 5.99 11.18 -3.81
C MET A 97 6.39 10.25 -2.65
N PHE A 98 6.01 8.97 -2.69
CA PHE A 98 6.33 8.01 -1.63
C PHE A 98 7.84 7.69 -1.58
N ALA A 99 8.47 7.47 -2.74
CA ALA A 99 9.93 7.30 -2.84
C ALA A 99 10.69 8.58 -2.50
N THR A 100 10.09 9.76 -2.70
CA THR A 100 10.69 11.05 -2.36
C THR A 100 10.59 11.38 -0.86
N VAL A 101 9.42 11.16 -0.24
CA VAL A 101 9.16 11.63 1.13
C VAL A 101 10.02 10.91 2.17
N VAL A 102 10.36 9.64 1.95
CA VAL A 102 11.20 8.82 2.85
C VAL A 102 12.65 9.34 2.97
N TYR A 103 13.14 10.13 2.02
CA TYR A 103 14.46 10.78 2.08
C TYR A 103 14.48 11.97 3.06
N GLY A 104 13.32 12.58 3.35
CA GLY A 104 13.18 13.66 4.33
C GLY A 104 12.54 13.22 5.63
N GLY A 105 11.65 12.23 5.57
CA GLY A 105 10.79 11.80 6.66
C GLY A 105 9.74 12.84 7.07
N LEU A 106 8.85 12.44 7.96
CA LEU A 106 7.71 13.22 8.44
C LEU A 106 7.70 13.28 9.97
N PRO A 107 7.50 14.46 10.60
CA PRO A 107 7.44 14.59 12.05
C PRO A 107 6.10 14.16 12.66
N GLY A 108 5.04 14.00 11.86
CA GLY A 108 3.76 13.41 12.25
C GLY A 108 3.58 12.03 11.66
N GLY A 109 2.85 11.15 12.33
CA GLY A 109 2.66 9.77 11.88
C GLY A 109 1.83 9.69 10.60
N LEU A 110 2.40 9.14 9.53
CA LEU A 110 1.71 8.81 8.29
C LEU A 110 1.52 7.29 8.18
N VAL A 111 0.26 6.85 8.25
CA VAL A 111 -0.12 5.47 7.92
C VAL A 111 -0.58 5.43 6.45
N VAL A 112 0.06 4.56 5.68
CA VAL A 112 -0.30 4.27 4.28
C VAL A 112 -1.01 2.93 4.26
N TYR A 113 -2.34 2.95 4.15
CA TYR A 113 -3.15 1.73 4.06
C TYR A 113 -3.32 1.31 2.60
N ALA A 114 -2.79 0.13 2.27
CA ALA A 114 -2.97 -0.51 0.97
C ALA A 114 -3.81 -1.78 1.13
N ALA A 115 -4.93 -1.85 0.41
CA ALA A 115 -5.74 -3.05 0.32
C ALA A 115 -5.47 -3.75 -1.03
N ASP A 116 -4.72 -4.85 -0.98
CA ASP A 116 -4.43 -5.67 -2.15
C ASP A 116 -5.63 -6.56 -2.51
N ASP A 117 -5.71 -6.93 -3.80
CA ASP A 117 -6.78 -7.78 -4.31
C ASP A 117 -6.22 -9.06 -4.99
N PRO A 118 -5.72 -10.04 -4.21
CA PRO A 118 -5.25 -11.32 -4.72
C PRO A 118 -6.37 -12.06 -5.47
N GLY A 119 -6.10 -12.56 -6.67
CA GLY A 119 -7.13 -13.15 -7.53
C GLY A 119 -8.00 -12.15 -8.31
N ALA A 120 -7.78 -10.84 -8.16
CA ALA A 120 -8.39 -9.79 -8.98
C ALA A 120 -9.93 -9.82 -9.03
N PHE A 121 -10.58 -9.77 -7.86
CA PHE A 121 -12.04 -9.73 -7.74
C PHE A 121 -12.65 -8.35 -8.07
N TYR A 122 -11.88 -7.28 -7.89
CA TYR A 122 -12.27 -5.87 -8.02
C TYR A 122 -11.24 -5.03 -8.79
N SER A 123 -9.96 -5.43 -8.81
CA SER A 123 -8.88 -4.77 -9.55
C SER A 123 -8.62 -5.40 -10.93
N SER A 124 -8.04 -4.63 -11.85
CA SER A 124 -7.60 -5.11 -13.16
C SER A 124 -6.39 -6.06 -13.11
N THR A 125 -5.71 -6.12 -11.96
CA THR A 125 -4.53 -6.95 -11.70
C THR A 125 -4.46 -7.39 -10.22
N GLU A 126 -3.85 -8.56 -9.97
CA GLU A 126 -3.63 -9.09 -8.61
C GLU A 126 -2.31 -8.62 -7.97
N GLN A 127 -1.91 -7.37 -8.25
CA GLN A 127 -0.64 -6.79 -7.77
C GLN A 127 -0.48 -6.90 -6.25
N ASP A 128 0.70 -7.38 -5.84
CA ASP A 128 1.22 -7.30 -4.47
C ASP A 128 1.91 -5.95 -4.27
N THR A 129 1.56 -5.21 -3.23
CA THR A 129 2.17 -3.90 -2.94
C THR A 129 3.39 -3.98 -2.02
N ARG A 130 3.65 -5.12 -1.38
CA ARG A 130 4.79 -5.31 -0.48
C ARG A 130 6.15 -5.09 -1.18
N PRO A 131 6.37 -5.51 -2.46
CA PRO A 131 7.60 -5.19 -3.19
C PRO A 131 7.81 -3.67 -3.41
N LEU A 132 6.73 -2.90 -3.58
CA LEU A 132 6.78 -1.44 -3.74
C LEU A 132 7.16 -0.75 -2.42
N ALA A 133 6.50 -1.14 -1.33
CA ALA A 133 6.84 -0.64 0.02
C ALA A 133 8.27 -1.05 0.46
N ARG A 134 8.72 -2.25 0.06
CA ARG A 134 10.12 -2.70 0.20
C ARG A 134 11.09 -1.82 -0.59
N ASN A 135 10.73 -1.41 -1.81
CA ASN A 135 11.57 -0.57 -2.66
C ASN A 135 11.76 0.85 -2.10
N VAL A 136 10.72 1.45 -1.48
CA VAL A 136 10.84 2.74 -0.80
C VAL A 136 11.36 2.64 0.64
N GLY A 137 11.74 1.45 1.12
CA GLY A 137 12.47 1.28 2.37
C GLY A 137 11.71 1.70 3.64
N VAL A 138 10.43 1.34 3.76
CA VAL A 138 9.59 1.60 4.94
C VAL A 138 9.24 0.33 5.73
N LEU A 139 8.77 0.49 6.97
CA LEU A 139 8.18 -0.61 7.74
C LEU A 139 6.84 -1.03 7.13
N ILE A 140 6.70 -2.31 6.79
CA ILE A 140 5.43 -2.95 6.42
C ILE A 140 4.84 -3.63 7.66
N LEU A 141 3.55 -3.40 7.91
CA LEU A 141 2.72 -4.18 8.83
C LEU A 141 1.69 -4.97 8.01
N GLU A 142 1.49 -6.25 8.33
CA GLU A 142 0.59 -7.16 7.61
C GLU A 142 -0.27 -7.98 8.61
N PRO A 143 -1.57 -7.68 8.77
CA PRO A 143 -2.42 -8.28 9.78
C PRO A 143 -2.90 -9.67 9.37
N ALA A 144 -3.11 -10.54 10.35
CA ALA A 144 -3.71 -11.86 10.17
C ALA A 144 -5.25 -11.87 10.22
N ASP A 145 -5.83 -10.88 10.89
CA ASP A 145 -7.27 -10.72 11.11
C ASP A 145 -7.65 -9.24 11.34
N GLN A 146 -8.93 -8.99 11.58
CA GLN A 146 -9.50 -7.65 11.81
C GLN A 146 -9.03 -7.02 13.14
N GLN A 147 -8.72 -7.83 14.16
CA GLN A 147 -8.20 -7.34 15.44
C GLN A 147 -6.76 -6.81 15.29
N GLU A 148 -5.93 -7.51 14.52
CA GLU A 148 -4.62 -7.00 14.11
C GLU A 148 -4.72 -5.82 13.16
N SER A 149 -5.68 -5.79 12.22
CA SER A 149 -5.89 -4.60 11.36
C SER A 149 -6.11 -3.33 12.20
N LYS A 150 -6.91 -3.43 13.27
CA LYS A 150 -7.12 -2.32 14.22
C LYS A 150 -5.84 -1.94 14.96
N GLU A 151 -5.14 -2.91 15.56
CA GLU A 151 -3.94 -2.65 16.38
C GLU A 151 -2.74 -2.17 15.54
N MET A 152 -2.53 -2.71 14.34
CA MET A 152 -1.44 -2.32 13.44
C MET A 152 -1.63 -0.91 12.88
N VAL A 153 -2.86 -0.49 12.59
CA VAL A 153 -3.12 0.91 12.20
C VAL A 153 -2.93 1.84 13.39
N ARG A 154 -3.46 1.48 14.56
CA ARG A 154 -3.30 2.26 15.81
C ARG A 154 -1.83 2.51 16.15
N LEU A 155 -1.04 1.43 16.21
CA LEU A 155 0.40 1.48 16.51
C LEU A 155 1.23 1.99 15.32
N GLY A 156 0.72 1.89 14.09
CA GLY A 156 1.39 2.39 12.89
C GLY A 156 1.69 3.89 12.95
N PHE A 157 0.83 4.69 13.59
CA PHE A 157 1.14 6.10 13.87
C PHE A 157 2.29 6.28 14.86
N ASP A 158 2.25 5.55 15.98
CA ASP A 158 3.30 5.60 17.01
C ASP A 158 4.66 5.15 16.44
N TYR A 159 4.65 4.15 15.56
CA TYR A 159 5.84 3.65 14.87
C TYR A 159 6.32 4.64 13.79
N SER A 160 5.39 5.26 13.05
CA SER A 160 5.72 6.26 12.03
C SER A 160 6.38 7.50 12.65
N GLU A 161 5.87 7.99 13.77
CA GLU A 161 6.49 9.07 14.54
C GLU A 161 7.86 8.67 15.12
N LYS A 162 7.99 7.44 15.64
CA LYS A 162 9.25 6.92 16.21
C LYS A 162 10.41 6.88 15.20
N PHE A 163 10.12 6.54 13.94
CA PHE A 163 11.14 6.47 12.88
C PHE A 163 11.15 7.69 11.95
N GLU A 164 10.23 8.62 12.16
CA GLU A 164 9.93 9.74 11.26
C GLU A 164 9.72 9.30 9.79
N LEU A 165 9.23 8.09 9.55
CA LEU A 165 8.98 7.50 8.22
C LEU A 165 7.52 7.04 8.11
N PRO A 166 6.90 7.02 6.92
CA PRO A 166 5.58 6.43 6.75
C PRO A 166 5.59 4.94 7.14
N VAL A 167 4.48 4.44 7.68
CA VAL A 167 4.27 3.01 7.95
C VAL A 167 3.23 2.46 6.99
N PHE A 168 3.58 1.38 6.29
CA PHE A 168 2.75 0.78 5.26
C PHE A 168 1.95 -0.39 5.83
N VAL A 169 0.63 -0.25 5.95
CA VAL A 169 -0.26 -1.32 6.43
C VAL A 169 -0.89 -2.00 5.22
N ARG A 170 -0.46 -3.24 4.93
CA ARG A 170 -0.92 -4.03 3.79
C ARG A 170 -2.01 -5.01 4.23
N SER A 171 -3.23 -4.78 3.78
CA SER A 171 -4.35 -5.73 3.89
C SER A 171 -4.59 -6.44 2.56
N VAL A 172 -5.49 -7.42 2.55
CA VAL A 172 -5.96 -8.14 1.37
C VAL A 172 -7.49 -8.23 1.39
N THR A 173 -8.14 -8.34 0.23
CA THR A 173 -9.60 -8.54 0.06
C THR A 173 -10.23 -9.48 1.10
N ARG A 174 -9.55 -10.60 1.42
CA ARG A 174 -10.01 -11.61 2.39
C ARG A 174 -10.15 -11.07 3.83
N ILE A 175 -9.34 -10.10 4.24
CA ILE A 175 -9.45 -9.42 5.54
C ILE A 175 -10.38 -8.21 5.40
N SER A 176 -10.13 -7.34 4.41
CA SER A 176 -10.81 -6.06 4.24
C SER A 176 -12.34 -6.17 4.21
N HIS A 177 -12.89 -7.15 3.48
CA HIS A 177 -14.33 -7.37 3.32
C HIS A 177 -14.91 -8.51 4.17
N SER A 178 -14.10 -9.19 5.00
CA SER A 178 -14.63 -10.19 5.95
C SER A 178 -14.83 -9.56 7.32
N THR A 179 -15.89 -9.98 8.01
CA THR A 179 -16.18 -9.56 9.38
C THR A 179 -15.45 -10.45 10.39
N GLY A 180 -14.82 -9.83 11.39
CA GLY A 180 -14.18 -10.51 12.52
C GLY A 180 -14.49 -9.83 13.85
N ASP A 181 -14.13 -10.50 14.94
CA ASP A 181 -14.25 -9.94 16.30
C ASP A 181 -13.15 -8.90 16.55
N VAL A 182 -13.55 -7.69 16.96
CA VAL A 182 -12.65 -6.58 17.27
C VAL A 182 -12.96 -6.04 18.66
N THR A 183 -11.96 -6.04 19.53
CA THR A 183 -12.02 -5.45 20.88
C THR A 183 -11.57 -4.01 20.84
N PHE A 184 -12.42 -3.12 21.37
CA PHE A 184 -12.17 -1.68 21.37
C PHE A 184 -11.16 -1.31 22.47
N GLY A 185 -10.16 -0.52 22.10
CA GLY A 185 -9.31 0.24 23.01
C GLY A 185 -9.91 1.61 23.32
N GLU A 186 -9.16 2.41 24.08
CA GLU A 186 -9.51 3.82 24.33
C GLU A 186 -9.27 4.66 23.07
N ILE A 187 -10.15 5.64 22.81
CA ILE A 187 -9.97 6.58 21.70
C ILE A 187 -8.99 7.67 22.12
N ARG A 188 -7.86 7.81 21.43
CA ARG A 188 -6.91 8.91 21.66
C ARG A 188 -7.51 10.25 21.26
N ARG A 189 -8.09 10.96 22.24
CA ARG A 189 -8.68 12.30 22.07
C ARG A 189 -7.65 13.43 21.97
N GLU A 190 -6.43 13.20 22.45
CA GLU A 190 -5.33 14.16 22.34
C GLU A 190 -4.75 14.19 20.93
N LYS A 191 -4.97 15.29 20.21
CA LYS A 191 -4.38 15.54 18.89
C LYS A 191 -2.92 15.96 19.03
N ASN A 192 -2.08 15.60 18.05
CA ASN A 192 -0.74 16.18 17.98
C ASN A 192 -0.84 17.69 17.74
N LYS A 193 0.01 18.45 18.45
CA LYS A 193 0.17 19.88 18.21
C LYS A 193 0.93 20.09 16.91
N VAL A 194 0.24 20.62 15.90
CA VAL A 194 0.85 20.93 14.59
C VAL A 194 1.90 22.04 14.70
N PHE A 195 2.95 21.92 13.89
CA PHE A 195 4.03 22.89 13.76
C PHE A 195 4.67 22.78 12.37
N PHE A 196 5.29 23.84 11.86
CA PHE A 196 6.09 23.75 10.64
C PHE A 196 7.50 24.31 10.86
N ASN A 197 8.51 23.54 10.47
CA ASN A 197 9.89 23.99 10.38
C ASN A 197 10.60 23.20 9.29
N ARG A 198 10.95 23.86 8.18
CA ARG A 198 11.63 23.29 7.01
C ARG A 198 12.98 22.61 7.27
N HIS A 199 13.50 22.70 8.49
CA HIS A 199 14.77 22.11 8.94
C HIS A 199 14.61 21.31 10.25
N TYR A 200 13.40 20.88 10.62
CA TYR A 200 13.15 20.09 11.84
C TYR A 200 13.84 18.72 11.79
N GLY A 201 14.76 18.44 12.71
CA GLY A 201 15.57 17.21 12.76
C GLY A 201 16.61 17.08 11.63
N LEU A 202 16.22 17.43 10.40
CA LEU A 202 16.99 17.29 9.18
C LEU A 202 17.13 18.66 8.47
N PRO A 203 18.35 19.18 8.29
CA PRO A 203 18.59 20.31 7.39
C PRO A 203 18.03 20.02 5.99
N PHE A 204 17.23 20.97 5.46
CA PHE A 204 16.51 20.82 4.19
C PHE A 204 15.50 19.66 4.14
N ARG A 205 14.86 19.29 5.27
CA ARG A 205 13.97 18.13 5.41
C ARG A 205 13.08 17.85 4.19
N TYR A 206 12.26 18.83 3.79
CA TYR A 206 11.25 18.66 2.75
C TYR A 206 11.74 18.97 1.31
N ASN A 207 12.98 19.45 1.12
CA ASN A 207 13.52 19.77 -0.21
C ASN A 207 14.33 18.58 -0.75
N VAL A 208 14.09 18.15 -2.00
CA VAL A 208 14.92 17.11 -2.65
C VAL A 208 16.41 17.51 -2.67
N TYR A 209 16.69 18.79 -2.97
CA TYR A 209 18.03 19.35 -3.06
C TYR A 209 18.41 20.23 -1.87
N GLY A 210 19.70 20.19 -1.51
CA GLY A 210 20.34 21.08 -0.55
C GLY A 210 21.62 20.45 0.03
N PRO A 211 22.61 21.25 0.47
CA PRO A 211 23.85 20.76 1.09
C PRO A 211 23.61 20.24 2.52
N TYR A 212 22.72 19.25 2.69
CA TYR A 212 22.71 18.38 3.86
C TYR A 212 23.99 17.52 3.85
N LYS A 213 24.54 17.23 5.03
CA LYS A 213 25.73 16.39 5.19
C LYS A 213 25.48 15.35 6.27
N TYR A 214 25.75 14.08 5.97
CA TYR A 214 25.44 12.98 6.89
C TYR A 214 26.22 11.71 6.52
N ARG A 215 26.77 11.00 7.51
CA ARG A 215 27.63 9.81 7.34
C ARG A 215 28.73 9.95 6.25
N GLY A 216 29.25 11.16 6.05
CA GLY A 216 30.26 11.50 5.04
C GLY A 216 29.72 12.02 3.71
N GLU A 217 28.47 11.68 3.38
CA GLU A 217 27.78 12.05 2.14
C GLU A 217 27.24 13.48 2.14
N VAL A 218 26.84 13.94 0.95
CA VAL A 218 26.20 15.26 0.73
C VAL A 218 24.91 15.12 -0.10
N GLY A 219 23.89 15.95 0.18
CA GLY A 219 22.70 16.08 -0.66
C GLY A 219 21.79 14.84 -0.64
N PRO A 220 21.25 14.38 -1.79
CA PRO A 220 20.40 13.19 -1.85
C PRO A 220 21.06 11.93 -1.25
N SER A 221 22.37 11.74 -1.44
CA SER A 221 23.11 10.63 -0.83
C SER A 221 23.13 10.71 0.70
N ALA A 222 23.28 11.92 1.26
CA ALA A 222 23.21 12.15 2.72
C ALA A 222 21.82 11.83 3.28
N LYS A 223 20.77 12.15 2.51
CA LYS A 223 19.37 11.82 2.85
C LYS A 223 19.09 10.32 2.79
N HIS A 224 19.53 9.64 1.73
CA HIS A 224 19.42 8.18 1.63
C HIS A 224 20.16 7.48 2.78
N ALA A 225 21.38 7.94 3.12
CA ALA A 225 22.12 7.42 4.27
C ALA A 225 21.39 7.63 5.61
N TRP A 226 20.65 8.74 5.78
CA TRP A 226 19.80 8.96 6.95
C TRP A 226 18.59 8.00 6.98
N GLN A 227 17.92 7.83 5.85
CA GLN A 227 16.82 6.87 5.71
C GLN A 227 17.29 5.44 6.02
N LEU A 228 18.48 5.05 5.53
CA LEU A 228 19.06 3.74 5.80
C LEU A 228 19.36 3.53 7.30
N GLU A 229 19.77 4.57 8.05
CA GLU A 229 19.87 4.46 9.52
C GLU A 229 18.49 4.27 10.18
N ARG A 230 17.44 4.94 9.69
CA ARG A 230 16.06 4.68 10.18
C ARG A 230 15.63 3.26 9.86
N LEU A 231 15.94 2.75 8.67
CA LEU A 231 15.67 1.36 8.28
C LEU A 231 16.47 0.34 9.12
N ASP A 232 17.73 0.62 9.46
CA ASP A 232 18.51 -0.19 10.41
C ASP A 232 17.89 -0.16 11.81
N SER A 233 17.42 1.02 12.27
CA SER A 233 16.68 1.17 13.53
C SER A 233 15.37 0.37 13.53
N ILE A 234 14.71 0.24 12.37
CA ILE A 234 13.51 -0.57 12.17
C ILE A 234 13.86 -2.07 12.23
N LYS A 235 14.96 -2.52 11.60
CA LYS A 235 15.42 -3.94 11.66
C LYS A 235 15.64 -4.40 13.10
N GLU A 236 16.18 -3.55 13.97
CA GLU A 236 16.33 -3.89 15.39
C GLU A 236 14.99 -3.88 16.14
N PHE A 237 14.07 -2.99 15.76
CA PHE A 237 12.78 -2.87 16.41
C PHE A 237 11.79 -4.00 16.08
N VAL A 238 11.80 -4.53 14.86
CA VAL A 238 10.88 -5.63 14.46
C VAL A 238 11.15 -6.93 15.22
N GLU A 239 12.31 -7.08 15.87
CA GLU A 239 12.56 -8.15 16.82
C GLU A 239 11.62 -8.09 18.03
N GLU A 240 11.24 -6.89 18.49
CA GLU A 240 10.50 -6.69 19.75
C GLU A 240 9.00 -6.34 19.55
N VAL A 241 8.53 -6.17 18.31
CA VAL A 241 7.09 -5.90 18.08
C VAL A 241 6.22 -7.11 18.44
N PRO A 242 5.04 -6.92 19.05
CA PRO A 242 4.17 -8.00 19.50
C PRO A 242 3.57 -8.81 18.34
N PHE A 243 3.66 -8.31 17.10
CA PHE A 243 3.13 -8.97 15.90
C PHE A 243 4.04 -10.06 15.31
N ASN A 244 5.22 -10.29 15.89
CA ASN A 244 6.20 -11.29 15.45
C ASN A 244 6.48 -12.30 16.59
N TRP A 245 5.82 -13.46 16.55
CA TRP A 245 5.91 -14.48 17.60
C TRP A 245 6.16 -15.89 17.04
N VAL A 246 6.56 -16.80 17.94
CA VAL A 246 6.73 -18.22 17.66
C VAL A 246 5.73 -19.03 18.49
N GLU A 247 5.06 -19.99 17.88
CA GLU A 247 4.37 -21.09 18.56
C GLU A 247 5.26 -22.35 18.55
N GLU A 248 5.31 -23.05 19.68
CA GLU A 248 6.15 -24.23 19.86
C GLU A 248 5.56 -25.46 19.15
N GLY A 249 6.42 -26.16 18.40
CA GLY A 249 6.10 -27.42 17.73
C GLY A 249 6.64 -28.63 18.48
N ASN A 250 6.19 -29.83 18.10
CA ASN A 250 6.67 -31.11 18.63
C ASN A 250 7.44 -31.96 17.60
N VAL A 251 7.80 -31.37 16.45
CA VAL A 251 8.58 -31.99 15.37
C VAL A 251 9.64 -31.04 14.81
N ASP A 252 10.56 -31.56 14.02
CA ASP A 252 11.71 -30.88 13.39
C ASP A 252 11.37 -30.09 12.11
N VAL A 253 10.09 -29.73 11.93
CA VAL A 253 9.59 -28.97 10.78
C VAL A 253 8.77 -27.76 11.22
N GLY A 254 8.79 -26.69 10.43
CA GLY A 254 8.14 -25.43 10.78
C GLY A 254 7.47 -24.71 9.63
N VAL A 255 6.69 -23.68 9.97
CA VAL A 255 5.94 -22.83 9.06
C VAL A 255 6.23 -21.37 9.39
N VAL A 256 6.62 -20.56 8.40
CA VAL A 256 6.68 -19.09 8.53
C VAL A 256 5.47 -18.54 7.78
N ALA A 257 4.57 -17.86 8.47
CA ALA A 257 3.31 -17.43 7.90
C ALA A 257 3.09 -15.92 8.11
N SER A 258 2.82 -15.19 7.03
CA SER A 258 2.57 -13.73 7.08
C SER A 258 1.11 -13.39 6.79
N GLY A 259 0.61 -12.36 7.48
CA GLY A 259 -0.77 -11.90 7.36
C GLY A 259 -1.81 -13.02 7.44
N ILE A 260 -2.79 -13.00 6.53
CA ILE A 260 -3.85 -14.02 6.38
C ILE A 260 -3.31 -15.46 6.24
N GLY A 261 -2.05 -15.62 5.80
CA GLY A 261 -1.37 -16.91 5.71
C GLY A 261 -1.30 -17.62 7.06
N TYR A 262 -1.10 -16.88 8.15
CA TYR A 262 -1.12 -17.45 9.51
C TYR A 262 -2.49 -18.03 9.84
N SER A 263 -3.56 -17.26 9.62
CA SER A 263 -4.93 -17.68 9.87
C SER A 263 -5.30 -18.94 9.08
N TYR A 264 -4.90 -19.04 7.82
CA TYR A 264 -5.05 -20.27 7.03
C TYR A 264 -4.21 -21.45 7.54
N VAL A 265 -3.04 -21.23 8.15
CA VAL A 265 -2.24 -22.30 8.77
C VAL A 265 -2.92 -22.81 10.04
N LYS A 266 -3.50 -21.93 10.87
CA LYS A 266 -4.31 -22.34 12.04
C LYS A 266 -5.53 -23.16 11.60
N ASP A 267 -6.25 -22.67 10.58
CA ASP A 267 -7.45 -23.31 10.04
C ASP A 267 -7.14 -24.64 9.32
N ALA A 268 -5.90 -24.80 8.80
CA ALA A 268 -5.38 -26.05 8.25
C ALA A 268 -5.04 -27.07 9.34
N LEU A 269 -4.27 -26.67 10.35
CA LEU A 269 -3.87 -27.54 11.46
C LEU A 269 -5.08 -28.04 12.25
N ALA A 270 -6.10 -27.20 12.45
CA ALA A 270 -7.37 -27.59 13.08
C ALA A 270 -8.22 -28.59 12.25
N ARG A 271 -7.78 -28.95 11.04
CA ARG A 271 -8.42 -29.92 10.13
C ARG A 271 -7.53 -31.12 9.80
N LEU A 272 -6.35 -31.22 10.42
CA LEU A 272 -5.54 -32.43 10.39
C LEU A 272 -5.95 -33.35 11.53
N ASP A 273 -6.11 -34.64 11.23
CA ASP A 273 -6.27 -35.69 12.24
C ASP A 273 -4.88 -36.06 12.76
N SER A 274 -4.30 -35.20 13.61
CA SER A 274 -2.90 -35.31 14.02
C SER A 274 -2.54 -34.53 15.29
N ASP A 275 -1.83 -35.19 16.20
CA ASP A 275 -1.12 -34.53 17.31
C ASP A 275 0.19 -33.85 16.85
N VAL A 276 0.60 -34.01 15.59
CA VAL A 276 1.82 -33.39 15.04
C VAL A 276 1.60 -31.90 14.83
N LYS A 277 2.41 -31.09 15.51
CA LYS A 277 2.38 -29.63 15.50
C LYS A 277 3.72 -29.11 14.98
N PRO A 278 3.79 -28.52 13.78
CA PRO A 278 5.00 -27.86 13.32
C PRO A 278 5.22 -26.60 14.15
N TRP A 279 6.47 -26.15 14.26
CA TRP A 279 6.76 -24.83 14.81
C TRP A 279 6.16 -23.75 13.91
N ILE A 280 5.55 -22.70 14.46
CA ILE A 280 4.96 -21.62 13.65
C ILE A 280 5.64 -20.30 13.98
N PHE A 281 6.26 -19.66 12.99
CA PHE A 281 6.66 -18.25 13.08
C PHE A 281 5.57 -17.40 12.44
N LYS A 282 4.85 -16.62 13.24
CA LYS A 282 3.90 -15.63 12.73
C LYS A 282 4.67 -14.35 12.40
N VAL A 283 4.58 -13.90 11.16
CA VAL A 283 5.17 -12.65 10.67
C VAL A 283 4.07 -11.60 10.54
N GLY A 284 4.14 -10.56 11.38
CA GLY A 284 3.34 -9.34 11.23
C GLY A 284 4.10 -8.20 10.56
N THR A 285 5.42 -8.32 10.38
CA THR A 285 6.25 -7.35 9.64
C THR A 285 6.98 -8.05 8.49
N PRO A 286 6.37 -8.20 7.30
CA PRO A 286 6.98 -8.93 6.18
C PRO A 286 8.21 -8.19 5.59
N TYR A 287 8.39 -6.90 5.90
CA TYR A 287 9.63 -6.18 5.66
C TYR A 287 9.78 -5.00 6.65
N PRO A 288 10.95 -4.82 7.28
CA PRO A 288 12.02 -5.82 7.44
C PRO A 288 11.56 -7.03 8.26
N LEU A 289 12.12 -8.22 7.99
CA LEU A 289 11.93 -9.39 8.85
C LEU A 289 12.76 -9.29 10.15
N PRO A 290 12.27 -9.88 11.26
CA PRO A 290 13.03 -10.05 12.50
C PRO A 290 14.06 -11.18 12.37
N THR A 291 15.23 -10.86 11.82
CA THR A 291 16.24 -11.85 11.42
C THR A 291 16.88 -12.58 12.61
N LYS A 292 16.99 -11.98 13.80
CA LYS A 292 17.58 -12.59 15.00
C LYS A 292 16.61 -13.65 15.56
N LYS A 293 15.33 -13.31 15.76
CA LYS A 293 14.27 -14.28 16.11
C LYS A 293 14.15 -15.39 15.05
N LEU A 294 14.15 -15.03 13.76
CA LEU A 294 13.94 -15.98 12.67
C LEU A 294 15.12 -16.95 12.53
N SER A 295 16.37 -16.51 12.66
CA SER A 295 17.55 -17.41 12.63
C SER A 295 17.49 -18.46 13.75
N LYS A 296 17.07 -18.05 14.97
CA LYS A 296 16.89 -18.97 16.11
C LYS A 296 15.74 -19.98 15.88
N PHE A 297 14.70 -19.58 15.16
CA PHE A 297 13.61 -20.47 14.76
C PHE A 297 14.10 -21.50 13.72
N LEU A 298 14.78 -21.03 12.66
CA LEU A 298 15.29 -21.88 11.57
C LEU A 298 16.33 -22.90 12.04
N SER A 299 17.19 -22.55 13.02
CA SER A 299 18.32 -23.39 13.46
C SER A 299 17.95 -24.72 14.11
N ASN A 300 16.67 -24.98 14.35
CA ASN A 300 16.18 -26.21 14.99
C ASN A 300 15.30 -27.06 14.04
N LEU A 301 15.26 -26.71 12.75
CA LEU A 301 14.35 -27.30 11.76
C LEU A 301 15.13 -27.88 10.56
N ARG A 302 14.70 -29.05 10.05
CA ARG A 302 15.21 -29.58 8.76
C ARG A 302 14.58 -28.90 7.55
N GLU A 303 13.35 -28.42 7.71
CA GLU A 303 12.49 -27.98 6.62
C GLU A 303 11.47 -26.95 7.12
N VAL A 304 11.25 -25.91 6.32
CA VAL A 304 10.36 -24.79 6.63
C VAL A 304 9.47 -24.46 5.44
N LEU A 305 8.16 -24.30 5.69
CA LEU A 305 7.18 -23.87 4.70
C LEU A 305 6.85 -22.39 4.88
N ILE A 306 6.99 -21.59 3.82
CA ILE A 306 6.57 -20.19 3.80
C ILE A 306 5.13 -20.09 3.27
N VAL A 307 4.27 -19.42 4.03
CA VAL A 307 2.84 -19.22 3.72
C VAL A 307 2.52 -17.73 3.73
N GLU A 308 2.59 -17.11 2.56
CA GLU A 308 2.30 -15.69 2.34
C GLU A 308 1.35 -15.48 1.17
N GLU A 309 0.77 -14.27 1.08
CA GLU A 309 -0.21 -13.89 0.05
C GLU A 309 0.37 -12.88 -0.95
N GLY A 310 0.24 -13.16 -2.26
CA GLY A 310 0.88 -12.42 -3.34
C GLY A 310 2.23 -13.02 -3.78
N ASP A 311 3.27 -12.18 -3.86
CA ASP A 311 4.61 -12.55 -4.30
C ASP A 311 5.43 -13.28 -3.20
N PRO A 312 6.54 -13.97 -3.54
CA PRO A 312 7.40 -14.68 -2.57
C PRO A 312 8.30 -13.74 -1.73
N LEU A 313 7.79 -12.61 -1.25
CA LEU A 313 8.57 -11.54 -0.61
C LEU A 313 9.17 -11.96 0.74
N VAL A 314 8.45 -12.73 1.54
CA VAL A 314 8.97 -13.33 2.78
C VAL A 314 9.86 -14.52 2.44
N GLU A 315 9.47 -15.36 1.47
CA GLU A 315 10.25 -16.52 1.01
C GLU A 315 11.63 -16.14 0.48
N GLU A 316 11.76 -15.06 -0.29
CA GLU A 316 13.03 -14.48 -0.75
C GLU A 316 13.94 -14.13 0.44
N GLN A 317 13.41 -13.41 1.43
CA GLN A 317 14.18 -12.96 2.59
C GLN A 317 14.57 -14.13 3.51
N VAL A 318 13.69 -15.13 3.70
CA VAL A 318 14.03 -16.35 4.46
C VAL A 318 15.08 -17.18 3.73
N LYS A 319 15.04 -17.28 2.38
CA LYS A 319 16.06 -17.97 1.59
C LYS A 319 17.41 -17.26 1.60
N ALA A 320 17.43 -15.93 1.65
CA ALA A 320 18.67 -15.18 1.85
C ALA A 320 19.25 -15.45 3.25
N LEU A 321 18.46 -15.21 4.30
CA LEU A 321 18.88 -15.39 5.70
C LEU A 321 19.34 -16.83 5.99
N SER A 322 18.67 -17.84 5.43
CA SER A 322 19.03 -19.23 5.68
C SER A 322 20.39 -19.62 5.08
N LYS A 323 20.90 -18.92 4.06
CA LYS A 323 22.27 -19.16 3.57
C LYS A 323 23.35 -18.65 4.51
N ASP A 324 23.04 -17.67 5.36
CA ASP A 324 23.96 -17.17 6.39
C ASP A 324 23.88 -17.99 7.69
N CYS A 325 22.67 -18.39 8.11
CA CYS A 325 22.46 -19.02 9.43
C CYS A 325 22.24 -20.54 9.43
N CYS A 326 21.65 -21.11 8.36
CA CYS A 326 21.16 -22.50 8.32
C CYS A 326 21.27 -23.12 6.91
N PRO A 327 22.48 -23.23 6.30
CA PRO A 327 22.60 -23.44 4.84
C PRO A 327 21.90 -24.68 4.29
N GLU A 328 21.74 -25.72 5.10
CA GLU A 328 21.12 -27.00 4.73
C GLU A 328 19.58 -27.01 4.85
N ILE A 329 18.94 -25.99 5.44
CA ILE A 329 17.49 -26.02 5.65
C ILE A 329 16.73 -25.96 4.31
N LYS A 330 15.77 -26.86 4.15
CA LYS A 330 14.90 -26.90 2.97
C LYS A 330 13.77 -25.87 3.12
N VAL A 331 13.81 -24.81 2.32
CA VAL A 331 12.75 -23.78 2.27
C VAL A 331 11.75 -24.12 1.16
N LEU A 332 10.50 -24.38 1.54
CA LEU A 332 9.35 -24.55 0.66
C LEU A 332 8.47 -23.29 0.66
N GLY A 333 7.72 -23.03 -0.41
CA GLY A 333 6.83 -21.89 -0.51
C GLY A 333 6.19 -21.76 -1.90
N ARG A 334 6.06 -20.53 -2.40
CA ARG A 334 5.51 -20.23 -3.74
C ARG A 334 6.52 -20.56 -4.84
N SER A 335 7.80 -20.23 -4.63
CA SER A 335 8.86 -20.46 -5.62
C SER A 335 9.44 -21.88 -5.61
N SER A 336 9.05 -22.75 -4.65
CA SER A 336 9.21 -24.22 -4.78
C SER A 336 8.01 -24.91 -5.44
N GLY A 337 6.94 -24.18 -5.78
CA GLY A 337 5.68 -24.74 -6.29
C GLY A 337 4.86 -25.51 -5.25
N THR A 338 5.20 -25.43 -3.96
CA THR A 338 4.47 -26.09 -2.87
C THR A 338 3.16 -25.36 -2.56
N ILE A 339 3.16 -24.04 -2.72
CA ILE A 339 1.98 -23.18 -2.83
C ILE A 339 2.02 -22.54 -4.23
N ARG A 340 0.88 -22.17 -4.80
CA ARG A 340 0.84 -21.51 -6.11
C ARG A 340 1.33 -20.07 -5.99
N ASN A 341 2.07 -19.61 -7.00
CA ASN A 341 2.63 -18.27 -7.09
C ASN A 341 1.69 -17.22 -7.74
N PHE A 342 0.40 -17.55 -7.92
CA PHE A 342 -0.60 -16.67 -8.55
C PHE A 342 -2.02 -17.06 -8.13
N GLY A 343 -2.92 -16.08 -8.07
CA GLY A 343 -4.25 -16.20 -7.45
C GLY A 343 -4.24 -16.14 -5.93
N GLU A 344 -5.42 -15.88 -5.36
CA GLU A 344 -5.68 -15.87 -3.91
C GLU A 344 -5.21 -17.17 -3.20
N LEU A 345 -4.51 -17.00 -2.09
CA LEU A 345 -4.19 -18.04 -1.13
C LEU A 345 -5.50 -18.61 -0.57
N GLY A 346 -5.68 -19.91 -0.71
CA GLY A 346 -6.88 -20.59 -0.25
C GLY A 346 -6.54 -21.74 0.69
N LEU A 347 -7.40 -21.96 1.69
CA LEU A 347 -7.21 -23.00 2.70
C LEU A 347 -6.94 -24.40 2.13
N ALA A 348 -7.54 -24.78 0.99
CA ALA A 348 -7.29 -26.08 0.34
C ALA A 348 -5.87 -26.20 -0.27
N GLN A 349 -5.16 -25.08 -0.49
CA GLN A 349 -3.74 -25.05 -0.83
C GLN A 349 -2.89 -25.23 0.43
N VAL A 350 -3.17 -24.44 1.47
CA VAL A 350 -2.42 -24.45 2.75
C VAL A 350 -2.55 -25.79 3.48
N LEU A 351 -3.76 -26.35 3.56
CA LEU A 351 -4.03 -27.66 4.17
C LEU A 351 -3.21 -28.79 3.53
N ARG A 352 -3.08 -28.78 2.19
CA ARG A 352 -2.25 -29.72 1.43
C ARG A 352 -0.76 -29.52 1.70
N ALA A 353 -0.30 -28.26 1.69
CA ALA A 353 1.10 -27.93 1.93
C ALA A 353 1.54 -28.31 3.36
N VAL A 354 0.72 -27.99 4.37
CA VAL A 354 0.98 -28.33 5.78
C VAL A 354 0.85 -29.83 6.03
N SER A 355 -0.15 -30.52 5.46
CA SER A 355 -0.26 -31.99 5.51
C SER A 355 1.01 -32.68 5.00
N ASN A 356 1.51 -32.26 3.83
CA ASN A 356 2.74 -32.79 3.25
C ASN A 356 3.97 -32.53 4.12
N LEU A 357 4.08 -31.34 4.74
CA LEU A 357 5.17 -30.97 5.63
C LEU A 357 5.23 -31.85 6.90
N VAL A 358 4.07 -32.11 7.53
CA VAL A 358 3.98 -32.89 8.77
C VAL A 358 3.81 -34.39 8.56
N GLY A 359 3.68 -34.85 7.31
CA GLY A 359 3.46 -36.26 6.96
C GLY A 359 2.09 -36.82 7.37
N SER A 360 1.12 -35.97 7.69
CA SER A 360 -0.21 -36.40 8.15
C SER A 360 -1.22 -36.53 7.01
N LYS A 361 -2.16 -37.45 7.16
CA LYS A 361 -3.34 -37.56 6.29
C LYS A 361 -4.34 -36.47 6.64
N TYR A 362 -4.96 -35.91 5.61
CA TYR A 362 -6.10 -35.00 5.75
C TYR A 362 -7.29 -35.56 4.97
N TYR A 363 -8.51 -35.21 5.37
CA TYR A 363 -9.65 -35.35 4.48
C TYR A 363 -9.50 -34.31 3.37
N GLU A 364 -9.09 -34.76 2.18
CA GLU A 364 -9.05 -33.88 1.01
C GLU A 364 -10.49 -33.41 0.69
N PRO A 365 -10.80 -32.10 0.83
CA PRO A 365 -12.17 -31.62 0.66
C PRO A 365 -12.68 -31.98 -0.72
N SER A 366 -13.89 -32.54 -0.81
CA SER A 366 -14.36 -33.17 -2.04
C SER A 366 -14.25 -32.21 -3.23
N ASP A 367 -13.50 -32.66 -4.25
CA ASP A 367 -13.41 -31.98 -5.54
C ASP A 367 -14.78 -31.94 -6.25
N GLU A 368 -15.85 -32.45 -5.67
CA GLU A 368 -17.22 -32.19 -6.08
C GLU A 368 -17.49 -30.68 -6.27
N ARG A 369 -17.01 -29.79 -5.39
CA ARG A 369 -17.17 -28.33 -5.61
C ARG A 369 -16.29 -27.80 -6.75
N GLY A 370 -15.17 -28.46 -7.05
CA GLY A 370 -14.29 -28.15 -8.18
C GLY A 370 -14.84 -28.65 -9.52
N ARG A 371 -15.35 -29.89 -9.55
CA ARG A 371 -16.09 -30.54 -10.64
C ARG A 371 -17.37 -29.79 -10.96
N VAL A 372 -18.19 -29.47 -9.96
CA VAL A 372 -19.38 -28.62 -10.13
C VAL A 372 -18.96 -27.26 -10.69
N LYS A 373 -17.90 -26.61 -10.18
CA LYS A 373 -17.35 -25.39 -10.82
C LYS A 373 -16.85 -25.63 -12.25
N ALA A 374 -16.31 -26.80 -12.59
CA ALA A 374 -15.80 -27.14 -13.92
C ALA A 374 -16.93 -27.45 -14.92
N GLU A 375 -17.98 -28.15 -14.49
CA GLU A 375 -19.19 -28.41 -15.27
C GLU A 375 -20.01 -27.14 -15.45
N ILE A 376 -20.18 -26.36 -14.38
CA ILE A 376 -20.74 -25.01 -14.45
C ILE A 376 -19.90 -24.12 -15.37
N ARG A 377 -18.56 -24.22 -15.40
CA ARG A 377 -17.70 -23.53 -16.39
C ARG A 377 -17.92 -23.96 -17.84
N LYS A 378 -18.51 -25.14 -18.12
CA LYS A 378 -18.91 -25.54 -19.49
C LYS A 378 -20.18 -24.83 -19.95
N ILE A 379 -21.04 -24.38 -19.02
CA ILE A 379 -22.34 -23.75 -19.31
C ILE A 379 -22.41 -22.26 -18.92
N ILE A 380 -21.50 -21.76 -18.09
CA ILE A 380 -21.25 -20.34 -17.88
C ILE A 380 -20.36 -19.84 -19.01
N ALA A 381 -20.93 -19.02 -19.89
CA ALA A 381 -20.13 -18.15 -20.77
C ALA A 381 -19.20 -17.28 -19.91
N PRO A 382 -17.90 -17.17 -20.24
CA PRO A 382 -16.95 -16.41 -19.43
C PRO A 382 -17.36 -14.94 -19.36
N ARG A 383 -17.66 -14.46 -18.15
CA ARG A 383 -17.96 -13.06 -17.88
C ARG A 383 -16.72 -12.39 -17.28
N SER A 384 -16.23 -11.37 -17.96
CA SER A 384 -15.41 -10.33 -17.33
C SER A 384 -16.34 -9.30 -16.65
N SER A 385 -15.76 -8.27 -16.02
CA SER A 385 -16.47 -7.08 -15.57
C SER A 385 -17.28 -6.47 -16.73
N MET A 386 -18.60 -6.71 -16.70
CA MET A 386 -19.52 -6.25 -17.72
C MET A 386 -20.24 -4.98 -17.26
N MET A 387 -20.45 -4.05 -18.19
CA MET A 387 -21.28 -2.87 -17.93
C MET A 387 -22.70 -3.28 -17.51
N CYS A 388 -23.23 -2.64 -16.47
CA CYS A 388 -24.59 -2.88 -15.98
C CYS A 388 -25.63 -2.70 -17.10
N ALA A 389 -26.73 -3.44 -17.02
CA ALA A 389 -27.87 -3.26 -17.92
C ALA A 389 -28.47 -1.85 -17.73
N GLY A 390 -28.21 -0.95 -18.68
CA GLY A 390 -28.54 0.48 -18.59
C GLY A 390 -27.35 1.44 -18.49
N CYS A 391 -26.10 0.95 -18.43
CA CYS A 391 -24.92 1.81 -18.42
C CYS A 391 -24.84 2.67 -19.70
N PRO A 392 -24.71 4.01 -19.60
CA PRO A 392 -24.73 4.90 -20.76
C PRO A 392 -23.57 4.64 -21.74
N HIS A 393 -22.43 4.16 -21.23
CA HIS A 393 -21.27 3.80 -22.04
C HIS A 393 -21.57 2.68 -23.07
N LEU A 394 -22.53 1.78 -22.79
CA LEU A 394 -23.02 0.82 -23.79
C LEU A 394 -23.65 1.53 -24.98
N GLY A 395 -24.49 2.54 -24.73
CA GLY A 395 -25.07 3.40 -25.76
C GLY A 395 -23.99 4.15 -26.54
N THR A 396 -23.04 4.77 -25.84
CA THR A 396 -21.91 5.50 -26.45
C THR A 396 -21.07 4.60 -27.35
N TYR A 397 -20.67 3.40 -26.90
CA TYR A 397 -19.88 2.48 -27.72
C TYR A 397 -20.67 1.84 -28.86
N TRP A 398 -21.97 1.59 -28.68
CA TRP A 398 -22.85 1.10 -29.74
C TRP A 398 -23.03 2.15 -30.84
N VAL A 399 -23.24 3.42 -30.47
CA VAL A 399 -23.28 4.56 -31.39
C VAL A 399 -21.91 4.80 -32.03
N LEU A 400 -20.81 4.73 -31.29
CA LEU A 400 -19.45 4.87 -31.83
C LEU A 400 -19.16 3.78 -32.87
N ARG A 401 -19.52 2.52 -32.60
CA ARG A 401 -19.41 1.41 -33.54
C ARG A 401 -20.20 1.68 -34.83
N PHE A 402 -21.45 2.16 -34.73
CA PHE A 402 -22.23 2.53 -35.91
C PHE A 402 -21.66 3.75 -36.65
N ALA A 403 -21.18 4.77 -35.93
CA ALA A 403 -20.57 5.96 -36.51
C ALA A 403 -19.28 5.62 -37.26
N LEU A 404 -18.42 4.77 -36.68
CA LEU A 404 -17.24 4.22 -37.33
C LEU A 404 -17.62 3.42 -38.57
N HIS A 405 -18.48 2.40 -38.49
CA HIS A 405 -18.90 1.62 -39.67
C HIS A 405 -19.52 2.50 -40.78
N LYS A 406 -20.36 3.48 -40.43
CA LYS A 406 -21.02 4.38 -41.39
C LYS A 406 -20.03 5.37 -42.02
N THR A 407 -19.01 5.81 -41.26
CA THR A 407 -17.92 6.69 -41.75
C THR A 407 -16.94 5.91 -42.62
N VAL A 408 -16.52 4.71 -42.20
CA VAL A 408 -15.73 3.75 -42.99
C VAL A 408 -16.42 3.49 -44.32
N ASN A 409 -17.70 3.12 -44.34
CA ASN A 409 -18.41 2.81 -45.59
C ASN A 409 -18.58 4.06 -46.49
N LYS A 410 -18.80 5.24 -45.91
CA LYS A 410 -18.96 6.50 -46.66
C LYS A 410 -17.63 7.02 -47.25
N TYR A 411 -16.49 6.67 -46.64
CA TYR A 411 -15.16 7.17 -47.01
C TYR A 411 -14.14 6.03 -47.20
N ARG A 412 -14.61 4.85 -47.66
CA ARG A 412 -13.84 3.60 -47.80
C ARG A 412 -12.58 3.74 -48.66
N ASP A 413 -12.63 4.65 -49.63
CA ASP A 413 -11.54 4.91 -50.57
C ASP A 413 -10.43 5.78 -49.94
N ARG A 414 -10.72 6.41 -48.79
CA ARG A 414 -9.84 7.33 -48.05
C ARG A 414 -9.28 6.72 -46.75
N PHE A 415 -10.02 5.83 -46.08
CA PHE A 415 -9.59 5.17 -44.84
C PHE A 415 -9.43 3.66 -45.04
N LYS A 416 -8.18 3.20 -45.25
CA LYS A 416 -7.84 1.81 -45.63
C LYS A 416 -7.06 1.04 -44.55
N GLY A 417 -7.03 1.54 -43.32
CA GLY A 417 -6.25 0.97 -42.20
C GLY A 417 -7.10 0.64 -40.98
N ALA A 418 -6.46 0.02 -39.98
CA ALA A 418 -7.05 -0.18 -38.66
C ALA A 418 -7.14 1.15 -37.88
N TRP A 419 -8.11 1.23 -36.97
CA TRP A 419 -8.36 2.41 -36.14
C TRP A 419 -7.79 2.18 -34.74
N ILE A 420 -7.15 3.19 -34.17
CA ILE A 420 -6.67 3.18 -32.78
C ILE A 420 -7.60 4.06 -31.95
N VAL A 421 -7.95 3.59 -30.75
CA VAL A 421 -8.72 4.35 -29.75
C VAL A 421 -7.89 4.38 -28.48
N ASN A 422 -7.37 5.56 -28.14
CA ASN A 422 -6.64 5.78 -26.90
C ASN A 422 -7.64 5.96 -25.75
N GLY A 423 -7.32 5.39 -24.58
CA GLY A 423 -8.13 5.47 -23.36
C GLY A 423 -7.38 6.16 -22.23
N ASP A 424 -8.05 6.28 -21.09
CA ASP A 424 -7.53 6.76 -19.81
C ASP A 424 -7.94 5.77 -18.71
N ILE A 425 -7.28 5.80 -17.55
CA ILE A 425 -7.40 4.75 -16.52
C ILE A 425 -8.83 4.66 -15.95
N GLY A 426 -9.37 3.44 -15.91
CA GLY A 426 -10.79 3.17 -15.73
C GLY A 426 -11.34 2.19 -16.78
N CYS A 427 -12.66 2.06 -16.90
CA CYS A 427 -13.33 1.02 -17.72
C CYS A 427 -13.07 1.06 -19.24
N TYR A 428 -12.19 1.94 -19.72
CA TYR A 428 -11.87 2.22 -21.11
C TYR A 428 -10.36 2.23 -21.40
N GLU A 429 -9.52 1.83 -20.44
CA GLU A 429 -8.04 1.97 -20.47
C GLU A 429 -7.27 0.94 -21.33
N MET A 430 -7.95 0.00 -21.99
CA MET A 430 -7.34 -1.17 -22.65
C MET A 430 -6.64 -0.84 -24.00
N GLY A 431 -5.85 0.26 -24.06
CA GLY A 431 -5.53 0.98 -25.30
C GLY A 431 -4.05 1.17 -25.75
N GLY A 432 -3.05 1.44 -24.88
CA GLY A 432 -1.65 1.71 -25.34
C GLY A 432 -0.62 2.20 -24.28
N TYR A 433 0.69 2.30 -24.60
CA TYR A 433 1.83 2.54 -23.64
C TYR A 433 3.17 3.15 -24.22
N GLY A 434 3.88 4.07 -23.49
CA GLY A 434 5.35 4.50 -23.56
C GLY A 434 5.73 5.90 -24.17
N LEU A 435 6.93 6.58 -24.14
CA LEU A 435 8.29 6.70 -23.43
C LEU A 435 9.07 7.97 -24.03
N PHE A 436 10.26 8.60 -23.74
CA PHE A 436 11.56 8.57 -22.95
C PHE A 436 12.24 10.03 -22.85
N ALA A 437 13.33 10.31 -22.07
CA ALA A 437 14.11 11.63 -22.00
C ALA A 437 15.57 11.62 -21.33
N LYS A 438 16.27 12.78 -21.04
CA LYS A 438 17.61 12.94 -20.31
C LYS A 438 18.03 14.35 -19.71
N GLU A 439 19.26 14.60 -19.13
CA GLU A 439 19.55 15.30 -17.79
C GLU A 439 20.82 16.29 -17.58
N ILE A 440 21.00 17.05 -16.42
CA ILE A 440 22.05 18.11 -16.04
C ILE A 440 22.41 18.24 -14.46
N GLU A 441 23.30 19.16 -13.94
CA GLU A 441 23.91 19.29 -12.54
C GLU A 441 23.78 20.67 -11.71
N PRO A 442 24.07 20.78 -10.35
CA PRO A 442 23.65 21.91 -9.43
C PRO A 442 24.65 22.60 -8.41
N LEU A 443 24.18 23.57 -7.56
CA LEU A 443 24.91 24.52 -6.64
C LEU A 443 24.77 24.32 -5.08
N LYS A 444 25.44 25.14 -4.22
CA LYS A 444 25.83 24.76 -2.82
C LYS A 444 25.72 25.75 -1.60
N GLU A 445 25.18 26.99 -1.66
CA GLU A 445 25.12 27.92 -0.48
C GLU A 445 23.71 28.15 0.13
N LYS A 446 23.61 28.87 1.28
CA LYS A 446 22.37 29.03 2.09
C LYS A 446 21.89 30.49 2.30
N VAL A 447 21.60 31.22 1.23
CA VAL A 447 20.93 32.53 1.28
C VAL A 447 19.89 32.64 0.18
N THR A 448 18.82 33.43 0.40
CA THR A 448 17.84 33.75 -0.65
C THR A 448 18.51 34.62 -1.71
N LYS A 449 19.02 33.98 -2.77
CA LYS A 449 19.74 34.63 -3.87
C LYS A 449 18.95 34.46 -5.15
N ARG A 450 18.42 35.56 -5.68
CA ARG A 450 17.79 35.60 -7.00
C ARG A 450 18.85 35.30 -8.06
N VAL A 451 18.62 34.26 -8.87
CA VAL A 451 19.40 34.00 -10.08
C VAL A 451 18.87 34.93 -11.18
N SER A 452 19.77 35.45 -12.03
CA SER A 452 19.38 36.11 -13.29
C SER A 452 19.29 35.05 -14.37
N PHE A 453 18.14 34.97 -15.04
CA PHE A 453 17.89 34.04 -16.13
C PHE A 453 18.14 34.77 -17.46
N ASP A 454 19.09 34.28 -18.25
CA ASP A 454 19.46 34.92 -19.52
C ASP A 454 18.71 34.30 -20.72
N ASN A 455 17.89 33.27 -20.45
CA ASN A 455 17.19 32.47 -21.45
C ASN A 455 15.77 32.05 -20.96
N PRO A 456 14.71 32.15 -21.80
CA PRO A 456 13.35 31.72 -21.42
C PRO A 456 13.21 30.23 -21.03
N TYR A 457 14.18 29.36 -21.35
CA TYR A 457 14.17 27.96 -20.90
C TYR A 457 14.59 27.75 -19.43
N GLU A 458 15.01 28.80 -18.73
CA GLU A 458 15.57 28.73 -17.35
C GLU A 458 14.58 29.22 -16.26
N ILE A 459 13.30 29.42 -16.63
CA ILE A 459 12.36 30.29 -15.90
C ILE A 459 11.55 29.61 -14.77
N LEU A 460 11.87 28.37 -14.39
CA LEU A 460 11.07 27.55 -13.46
C LEU A 460 11.89 27.12 -12.22
N ASP A 461 11.66 27.77 -11.07
CA ASP A 461 12.37 27.47 -9.81
C ASP A 461 12.03 26.09 -9.19
N THR A 462 10.89 25.49 -9.56
CA THR A 462 10.51 24.12 -9.13
C THR A 462 9.80 23.36 -10.25
N ASN A 463 10.31 22.18 -10.59
CA ASN A 463 9.69 21.25 -11.55
C ASN A 463 9.97 19.81 -11.10
N TYR A 464 9.00 19.16 -10.44
CA TYR A 464 9.17 17.83 -9.86
C TYR A 464 8.57 16.73 -10.75
N VAL A 465 7.29 16.85 -11.09
CA VAL A 465 6.58 16.00 -12.06
C VAL A 465 5.63 16.85 -12.91
N MET A 466 5.28 16.36 -14.09
CA MET A 466 4.25 16.99 -14.93
C MET A 466 2.95 17.17 -14.15
N GLY A 467 2.37 18.36 -14.21
CA GLY A 467 1.17 18.77 -13.47
C GLY A 467 1.36 19.13 -12.00
N GLY A 468 2.45 18.70 -11.36
CA GLY A 468 2.66 18.88 -9.91
C GLY A 468 2.74 20.34 -9.43
N GLY A 469 3.14 21.27 -10.30
CA GLY A 469 3.34 22.69 -9.92
C GLY A 469 2.09 23.39 -9.36
N ILE A 470 0.88 23.02 -9.80
CA ILE A 470 -0.37 23.62 -9.31
C ILE A 470 -0.72 23.12 -7.90
N GLY A 471 -0.45 21.85 -7.58
CA GLY A 471 -0.62 21.32 -6.22
C GLY A 471 0.47 21.84 -5.25
N VAL A 472 1.71 21.94 -5.71
CA VAL A 472 2.83 22.52 -4.94
C VAL A 472 2.54 23.97 -4.54
N ALA A 473 1.99 24.79 -5.44
CA ALA A 473 1.59 26.17 -5.13
C ALA A 473 0.47 26.27 -4.09
N GLN A 474 -0.53 25.37 -4.12
CA GLN A 474 -1.56 25.29 -3.08
C GLN A 474 -0.96 24.96 -1.72
N GLY A 475 -0.05 23.98 -1.66
CA GLY A 475 0.70 23.66 -0.43
C GLY A 475 1.50 24.84 0.12
N GLN A 476 2.18 25.60 -0.75
CA GLN A 476 2.92 26.81 -0.38
C GLN A 476 2.00 27.93 0.16
N TYR A 477 0.79 28.06 -0.40
CA TYR A 477 -0.21 29.03 0.05
C TYR A 477 -0.78 28.65 1.43
N HIS A 478 -1.23 27.40 1.60
CA HIS A 478 -1.75 26.92 2.88
C HIS A 478 -0.68 26.84 3.99
N ALA A 479 0.61 26.77 3.62
CA ALA A 479 1.74 26.92 4.55
C ALA A 479 2.06 28.37 4.96
N GLY A 480 1.40 29.38 4.37
CA GLY A 480 1.45 30.77 4.82
C GLY A 480 2.68 31.57 4.37
N TYR A 481 3.27 31.27 3.20
CA TYR A 481 4.37 32.07 2.65
C TYR A 481 3.92 33.48 2.23
N THR A 482 4.62 34.52 2.71
CA THR A 482 4.24 35.94 2.53
C THR A 482 5.36 36.87 2.04
N GLU A 483 6.59 36.37 1.84
CA GLU A 483 7.74 37.19 1.40
C GLU A 483 7.72 37.52 -0.12
N GLY A 484 6.82 36.90 -0.89
CA GLY A 484 6.65 37.17 -2.32
C GLY A 484 5.45 36.44 -2.92
N PRO A 485 5.12 36.69 -4.21
CA PRO A 485 4.02 36.01 -4.90
C PRO A 485 4.35 34.54 -5.19
N ILE A 486 3.36 33.66 -5.00
CA ILE A 486 3.42 32.25 -5.42
C ILE A 486 2.87 32.16 -6.85
N ILE A 487 3.61 31.55 -7.78
CA ILE A 487 3.23 31.45 -9.19
C ILE A 487 3.47 30.03 -9.68
N ALA A 488 2.38 29.30 -9.99
CA ALA A 488 2.46 28.05 -10.74
C ALA A 488 2.36 28.34 -12.24
N VAL A 489 3.35 27.89 -13.01
CA VAL A 489 3.31 27.91 -14.48
C VAL A 489 3.15 26.49 -14.99
N ALA A 490 2.10 26.24 -15.77
CA ALA A 490 1.88 24.98 -16.46
C ALA A 490 1.82 25.23 -17.98
N GLY A 491 2.69 24.54 -18.73
CA GLY A 491 2.48 24.38 -20.18
C GLY A 491 1.23 23.57 -20.47
N ASP A 492 0.75 23.59 -21.70
CA ASP A 492 -0.48 22.89 -22.13
C ASP A 492 -0.42 21.38 -21.81
N SER A 493 0.64 20.69 -22.22
CA SER A 493 0.84 19.26 -21.93
C SER A 493 0.90 18.95 -20.42
N THR A 494 1.55 19.82 -19.63
CA THR A 494 1.65 19.74 -18.17
C THR A 494 0.30 19.95 -17.50
N PHE A 495 -0.50 20.89 -18.02
CA PHE A 495 -1.86 21.17 -17.58
C PHE A 495 -2.80 20.00 -17.87
N PHE A 496 -2.78 19.47 -19.10
CA PHE A 496 -3.58 18.31 -19.49
C PHE A 496 -3.17 17.02 -18.76
N HIS A 497 -1.88 16.82 -18.45
CA HIS A 497 -1.40 15.57 -17.84
C HIS A 497 -1.85 15.39 -16.38
N ALA A 498 -1.65 16.39 -15.52
CA ALA A 498 -2.13 16.35 -14.13
C ALA A 498 -2.43 17.73 -13.50
N GLY A 499 -2.18 18.84 -14.21
CA GLY A 499 -2.52 20.18 -13.73
C GLY A 499 -4.03 20.45 -13.65
N MET A 500 -4.83 19.85 -14.55
CA MET A 500 -6.29 19.97 -14.54
C MET A 500 -6.95 19.34 -13.31
N PRO A 501 -6.64 18.08 -12.92
CA PRO A 501 -7.08 17.53 -11.63
C PRO A 501 -6.65 18.39 -10.42
N ALA A 502 -5.40 18.87 -10.41
CA ALA A 502 -4.90 19.72 -9.33
C ALA A 502 -5.58 21.10 -9.26
N LEU A 503 -6.04 21.65 -10.40
CA LEU A 503 -6.84 22.87 -10.45
C LEU A 503 -8.29 22.62 -10.02
N LEU A 504 -8.88 21.48 -10.38
CA LEU A 504 -10.23 21.09 -9.95
C LEU A 504 -10.29 20.79 -8.44
N ASN A 505 -9.19 20.33 -7.84
CA ASN A 505 -9.08 20.16 -6.38
C ASN A 505 -8.86 21.49 -5.63
N ALA A 506 -8.67 22.61 -6.36
CA ALA A 506 -8.46 23.94 -5.78
C ALA A 506 -9.76 24.77 -5.66
N THR A 507 -10.92 24.19 -6.03
CA THR A 507 -12.23 24.86 -6.14
C THR A 507 -13.32 24.17 -5.34
#